data_AF-A0A933FBF6-F1
#
_entry.id   AF-A0A933FBF6-F1
#
_cell.length_a   1.000
_cell.length_b   1.000
_cell.length_c   1.000
_cell.angle_alpha   90.00
_cell.angle_beta   90.00
_cell.angle_gamma   90.00
#
_symmetry.space_group_name_H-M   'P 1'
#
loop_
_entity.id
_entity.type
_entity.pdbx_description
1 polymer ?
#
loop_
_entity_poly.entity_id
_entity_poly.type
_entity_poly.pdbx_seq_one_letter_code
_entity_poly.pdbx_strand_id
1 'polypeptide(L)'
;MVLVLVGRRGLSRIAVLALAACIGWRFAPRDAPHDSLSARGPAARDTPVVAAPTGPLQPADFIVAGISDEADSAGIVAAIGRPDSVELRAHPWDTAGLRVWHYRRLAIDVALTESVEQITITGPATATARGVRVGDPVARVRAAYGERHGGDANTWPYDDEEDPSGLHGIEFRVRGDRVTGILLGYTGYDNAPPPWEWARPPWIVSGEGLGPITRRTSERDLIRLLGRENVTADSIYLEYEEEGIGDIATILFSGDSLRWVDIRWTDWPKSRSTPREISVGPAWRTREGIGLGTPLATLEALNGRPFTLSGWFTDYGGQVCSWEGGRLEESLRGVYVSLDYTGDWGNISEADQRELAGEDCRSSSLRSMRRLAPVVVEMRVVFRP
;
A
#
# COMPACT_ATOMS: atom_id res chain seq x y z
N MET A 1 37.09 46.65 28.75
CA MET A 1 35.87 46.67 29.58
C MET A 1 35.60 45.21 29.97
N VAL A 2 36.34 44.73 30.98
CA VAL A 2 35.84 44.34 32.33
C VAL A 2 34.96 43.10 32.24
N LEU A 3 35.19 41.95 32.89
CA LEU A 3 36.23 41.33 33.73
C LEU A 3 35.72 39.84 33.82
N VAL A 4 36.54 38.78 33.69
CA VAL A 4 37.16 38.04 34.83
C VAL A 4 36.13 37.38 35.75
N LEU A 5 36.24 36.13 36.20
CA LEU A 5 37.13 34.99 35.98
C LEU A 5 36.47 33.83 36.78
N VAL A 6 36.70 32.60 36.32
CA VAL A 6 37.18 31.44 37.13
C VAL A 6 36.43 31.00 38.40
N GLY A 7 36.26 29.68 38.49
CA GLY A 7 36.36 29.02 39.80
C GLY A 7 35.85 27.61 39.89
N ARG A 8 36.66 26.63 39.46
CA ARG A 8 36.51 25.21 39.85
C ARG A 8 36.63 25.03 41.38
N ARG A 9 35.90 24.05 41.94
CA ARG A 9 36.31 22.95 42.86
C ARG A 9 35.36 22.70 44.05
N GLY A 10 35.23 21.41 44.41
CA GLY A 10 34.84 20.92 45.75
C GLY A 10 33.52 20.14 45.74
N LEU A 11 33.51 18.80 45.61
CA LEU A 11 33.73 17.74 46.64
C LEU A 11 32.81 17.78 47.87
N SER A 12 32.22 16.60 48.12
CA SER A 12 31.85 15.98 49.41
C SER A 12 30.39 16.00 49.86
N ARG A 13 29.77 14.82 49.70
CA ARG A 13 29.15 13.95 50.72
C ARG A 13 28.25 14.62 51.77
N ILE A 14 27.00 14.16 51.87
CA ILE A 14 26.37 13.64 53.10
C ILE A 14 25.28 12.63 52.70
N ALA A 15 25.39 11.43 53.27
CA ALA A 15 24.35 10.41 53.33
C ALA A 15 23.63 10.54 54.67
N VAL A 16 22.32 10.26 54.72
CA VAL A 16 21.62 9.86 55.94
C VAL A 16 20.76 8.65 55.63
N LEU A 17 21.01 7.58 56.39
CA LEU A 17 20.37 6.26 56.36
C LEU A 17 19.38 6.17 57.53
N ALA A 18 18.22 5.58 57.23
CA ALA A 18 17.33 4.71 58.00
C ALA A 18 17.22 4.76 59.54
N LEU A 19 15.98 4.61 60.04
CA LEU A 19 15.63 3.61 61.07
C LEU A 19 14.13 3.30 61.12
N ALA A 20 13.83 2.05 61.51
CA ALA A 20 12.59 1.31 61.39
C ALA A 20 11.87 1.08 62.74
N ALA A 21 10.61 0.63 62.71
CA ALA A 21 9.97 -0.30 63.67
C ALA A 21 8.62 -0.76 63.07
N CYS A 22 8.44 -2.03 62.67
CA CYS A 22 8.07 -3.22 63.44
C CYS A 22 6.62 -3.21 63.97
N ILE A 23 5.80 -4.15 63.48
CA ILE A 23 5.16 -5.24 64.25
C ILE A 23 4.44 -6.14 63.23
N GLY A 24 4.93 -7.38 63.07
CA GLY A 24 4.17 -8.46 62.44
C GLY A 24 3.36 -9.21 63.50
N TRP A 25 2.49 -10.12 63.07
CA TRP A 25 2.22 -11.39 63.77
C TRP A 25 1.99 -12.46 62.70
N ARG A 26 2.77 -13.54 62.79
CA ARG A 26 2.54 -14.83 62.15
C ARG A 26 2.09 -15.80 63.24
N PHE A 27 1.03 -16.56 62.99
CA PHE A 27 0.85 -17.87 63.60
C PHE A 27 0.24 -18.84 62.58
N ALA A 28 0.90 -19.98 62.46
CA ALA A 28 0.43 -21.27 61.95
C ALA A 28 1.28 -22.34 62.69
N PRO A 29 1.01 -23.66 62.66
CA PRO A 29 -0.17 -24.42 62.18
C PRO A 29 -0.62 -25.57 63.14
N ARG A 30 -1.68 -26.34 62.79
CA ARG A 30 -1.71 -27.83 62.80
C ARG A 30 -3.06 -28.45 62.35
N ASP A 31 -2.98 -29.23 61.26
CA ASP A 31 -3.60 -30.51 60.86
C ASP A 31 -5.09 -30.89 61.11
N ALA A 32 -5.84 -30.93 59.97
CA ALA A 32 -6.74 -31.98 59.40
C ALA A 32 -7.95 -32.58 60.19
N PRO A 33 -8.91 -33.27 59.51
CA PRO A 33 -9.65 -32.99 58.26
C PRO A 33 -11.19 -33.01 58.49
N HIS A 34 -12.03 -32.56 57.54
CA HIS A 34 -13.34 -33.17 57.19
C HIS A 34 -14.12 -32.37 56.13
N ASP A 35 -14.38 -33.06 55.03
CA ASP A 35 -15.53 -33.07 54.12
C ASP A 35 -16.54 -31.90 54.00
N SER A 36 -16.53 -31.35 52.78
CA SER A 36 -17.65 -31.17 51.84
C SER A 36 -19.02 -30.66 52.33
N LEU A 37 -19.36 -29.42 51.89
CA LEU A 37 -20.56 -29.06 51.09
C LEU A 37 -20.78 -27.54 51.11
N SER A 38 -20.19 -26.82 50.14
CA SER A 38 -20.53 -25.40 49.90
C SER A 38 -21.63 -25.30 48.85
N ALA A 39 -22.75 -24.70 49.27
CA ALA A 39 -23.91 -24.40 48.46
C ALA A 39 -23.58 -23.51 47.26
N ARG A 40 -24.12 -23.86 46.09
CA ARG A 40 -23.99 -23.12 44.83
C ARG A 40 -24.79 -21.81 44.90
N GLY A 41 -24.10 -20.68 44.86
CA GLY A 41 -24.66 -19.40 44.37
C GLY A 41 -24.81 -19.44 42.85
N PRO A 42 -25.66 -18.59 42.25
CA PRO A 42 -26.02 -18.70 40.84
C PRO A 42 -24.80 -18.46 39.96
N ALA A 43 -24.54 -19.43 39.08
CA ALA A 43 -23.47 -19.38 38.09
C ALA A 43 -23.57 -18.07 37.29
N ALA A 44 -22.47 -17.31 37.27
CA ALA A 44 -22.23 -16.38 36.19
C ALA A 44 -22.47 -17.15 34.89
N ARG A 45 -23.23 -16.57 33.96
CA ARG A 45 -23.37 -17.13 32.62
C ARG A 45 -21.99 -17.03 31.96
N ASP A 46 -21.18 -18.07 32.14
CA ASP A 46 -20.02 -18.36 31.33
C ASP A 46 -20.54 -18.61 29.92
N THR A 47 -20.63 -17.51 29.18
CA THR A 47 -20.73 -17.58 27.73
C THR A 47 -19.41 -18.20 27.29
N PRO A 48 -19.41 -19.31 26.53
CA PRO A 48 -18.17 -19.92 26.09
C PRO A 48 -17.31 -18.84 25.44
N VAL A 49 -16.09 -18.64 25.94
CA VAL A 49 -15.06 -17.92 25.19
C VAL A 49 -14.81 -18.79 23.98
N VAL A 50 -15.53 -18.52 22.89
CA VAL A 50 -15.15 -19.00 21.56
C VAL A 50 -13.71 -18.55 21.40
N ALA A 51 -12.79 -19.51 21.28
CA ALA A 51 -11.39 -19.20 21.06
C ALA A 51 -11.32 -18.26 19.86
N ALA A 52 -10.90 -17.02 20.11
CA ALA A 52 -10.73 -16.04 19.04
C ALA A 52 -9.75 -16.63 18.02
N PRO A 53 -9.96 -16.41 16.71
CA PRO A 53 -8.97 -16.81 15.72
C PRO A 53 -7.64 -16.14 16.07
N THR A 54 -6.63 -16.95 16.38
CA THR A 54 -5.24 -16.51 16.53
C THR A 54 -4.54 -16.73 15.21
N GLY A 55 -3.98 -15.67 14.63
CA GLY A 55 -3.39 -15.71 13.29
C GLY A 55 -3.39 -14.32 12.62
N PRO A 56 -2.87 -14.21 11.39
CA PRO A 56 -2.89 -12.97 10.63
C PRO A 56 -4.31 -12.40 10.53
N LEU A 57 -4.43 -11.08 10.36
CA LEU A 57 -5.73 -10.46 10.09
C LEU A 57 -6.30 -11.02 8.77
N GLN A 58 -7.62 -11.06 8.70
CA GLN A 58 -8.36 -11.50 7.52
C GLN A 58 -9.46 -10.47 7.23
N PRO A 59 -9.99 -10.38 6.01
CA PRO A 59 -11.06 -9.43 5.68
C PRO A 59 -12.27 -9.48 6.63
N ALA A 60 -12.61 -10.67 7.15
CA ALA A 60 -13.69 -10.83 8.13
C ALA A 60 -13.45 -10.12 9.48
N ASP A 61 -12.20 -9.82 9.83
CA ASP A 61 -11.85 -9.16 11.10
C ASP A 61 -12.26 -7.68 11.15
N PHE A 62 -12.50 -7.08 9.98
CA PHE A 62 -12.85 -5.67 9.81
C PHE A 62 -14.36 -5.43 9.75
N ILE A 63 -15.15 -6.51 9.74
CA ILE A 63 -16.61 -6.41 9.79
C ILE A 63 -17.05 -6.09 11.21
N VAL A 64 -17.65 -4.91 11.40
CA VAL A 64 -18.08 -4.41 12.71
C VAL A 64 -19.55 -4.02 12.67
N ALA A 65 -20.33 -4.52 13.63
CA ALA A 65 -21.77 -4.31 13.68
C ALA A 65 -22.50 -4.67 12.35
N GLY A 66 -21.96 -5.63 11.60
CA GLY A 66 -22.50 -6.06 10.30
C GLY A 66 -22.11 -5.16 9.12
N ILE A 67 -21.17 -4.24 9.31
CA ILE A 67 -20.70 -3.29 8.29
C ILE A 67 -19.31 -3.71 7.84
N SER A 68 -19.13 -3.89 6.53
CA SER A 68 -17.82 -4.04 5.87
C SER A 68 -17.38 -2.71 5.25
N ASP A 69 -16.13 -2.66 4.81
CA ASP A 69 -15.54 -1.60 3.98
C ASP A 69 -16.29 -1.40 2.64
N GLU A 70 -16.82 -2.48 2.07
CA GLU A 70 -17.64 -2.45 0.85
C GLU A 70 -19.08 -1.93 1.05
N ALA A 71 -19.51 -1.64 2.29
CA ALA A 71 -20.89 -1.24 2.56
C ALA A 71 -21.17 0.19 2.05
N ASP A 72 -22.19 0.34 1.22
CA ASP A 72 -22.70 1.66 0.83
C ASP A 72 -23.58 2.28 1.95
N SER A 73 -23.99 3.55 1.76
CA SER A 73 -24.86 4.24 2.74
C SER A 73 -26.15 3.48 3.06
N ALA A 74 -26.71 2.74 2.10
CA ALA A 74 -27.94 1.96 2.32
C ALA A 74 -27.67 0.72 3.17
N GLY A 75 -26.55 0.04 2.93
CA GLY A 75 -26.05 -1.08 3.73
C GLY A 75 -25.79 -0.68 5.18
N ILE A 76 -25.16 0.48 5.41
CA ILE A 76 -24.92 1.01 6.76
C ILE A 76 -26.25 1.25 7.48
N VAL A 77 -27.21 1.92 6.83
CA VAL A 77 -28.53 2.19 7.42
C VAL A 77 -29.29 0.90 7.72
N ALA A 78 -29.18 -0.11 6.86
CA ALA A 78 -29.80 -1.41 7.10
C ALA A 78 -29.17 -2.15 8.30
N ALA A 79 -27.85 -2.01 8.48
CA ALA A 79 -27.11 -2.69 9.54
C ALA A 79 -27.34 -2.07 10.92
N ILE A 80 -27.26 -0.74 11.03
CA ILE A 80 -27.24 -0.06 12.35
C ILE A 80 -28.22 1.11 12.47
N GLY A 81 -29.06 1.34 11.46
CA GLY A 81 -30.03 2.42 11.44
C GLY A 81 -29.44 3.75 10.97
N ARG A 82 -30.23 4.82 11.09
CA ARG A 82 -29.79 6.18 10.69
C ARG A 82 -28.86 6.78 11.75
N PRO A 83 -27.89 7.61 11.34
CA PRO A 83 -26.97 8.27 12.25
C PRO A 83 -27.68 9.34 13.09
N ASP A 84 -27.11 9.66 14.25
CA ASP A 84 -27.57 10.77 15.09
C ASP A 84 -27.26 12.12 14.41
N SER A 85 -26.13 12.21 13.71
CA SER A 85 -25.77 13.33 12.84
C SER A 85 -24.80 12.93 11.74
N VAL A 86 -24.72 13.74 10.69
CA VAL A 86 -23.73 13.59 9.61
C VAL A 86 -22.95 14.88 9.47
N GLU A 87 -21.63 14.76 9.42
CA GLU A 87 -20.70 15.86 9.22
C GLU A 87 -19.95 15.66 7.90
N LEU A 88 -19.85 16.71 7.09
CA LEU A 88 -18.95 16.69 5.94
C LEU A 88 -17.56 17.12 6.39
N ARG A 89 -16.57 16.29 6.10
CA ARG A 89 -15.16 16.61 6.35
C ARG A 89 -14.39 16.54 5.04
N ALA A 90 -13.34 17.35 4.94
CA ALA A 90 -12.36 17.12 3.89
C ALA A 90 -11.79 15.72 4.09
N HIS A 91 -11.84 14.90 3.05
CA HIS A 91 -11.04 13.69 3.01
C HIS A 91 -9.60 14.18 2.83
N PRO A 92 -8.62 13.64 3.57
CA PRO A 92 -7.23 14.01 3.36
C PRO A 92 -6.76 13.73 1.92
N TRP A 93 -7.53 12.90 1.19
CA TRP A 93 -7.11 12.19 0.00
C TRP A 93 -8.09 12.18 -1.17
N ASP A 94 -9.32 12.66 -0.95
CA ASP A 94 -10.36 12.76 -1.98
C ASP A 94 -10.95 14.16 -1.93
N THR A 95 -10.90 14.86 -3.05
CA THR A 95 -11.49 16.19 -3.19
C THR A 95 -13.01 16.21 -2.98
N ALA A 96 -13.69 15.07 -3.15
CA ALA A 96 -15.11 14.94 -2.86
C ALA A 96 -15.39 15.04 -1.36
N GLY A 97 -14.49 14.49 -0.52
CA GLY A 97 -14.60 14.53 0.93
C GLY A 97 -15.22 13.28 1.56
N LEU A 98 -15.40 13.33 2.87
CA LEU A 98 -16.02 12.30 3.69
C LEU A 98 -17.34 12.79 4.27
N ARG A 99 -18.29 11.87 4.43
CA ARG A 99 -19.38 11.98 5.41
C ARG A 99 -18.97 11.21 6.65
N VAL A 100 -18.80 11.89 7.76
CA VAL A 100 -18.69 11.25 9.07
C VAL A 100 -20.08 11.10 9.66
N TRP A 101 -20.51 9.85 9.77
CA TRP A 101 -21.78 9.46 10.36
C TRP A 101 -21.56 9.22 11.85
N HIS A 102 -22.07 10.14 12.66
CA HIS A 102 -21.93 10.08 14.10
C HIS A 102 -23.10 9.31 14.71
N TYR A 103 -22.75 8.34 15.55
CA TYR A 103 -23.65 7.67 16.47
C TYR A 103 -23.12 7.90 17.89
N ARG A 104 -23.96 7.71 18.91
CA ARG A 104 -23.61 7.97 20.33
C ARG A 104 -22.22 7.48 20.80
N ARG A 105 -21.71 6.36 20.30
CA ARG A 105 -20.39 5.77 20.68
C ARG A 105 -19.65 5.10 19.51
N LEU A 106 -20.04 5.45 18.29
CA LEU A 106 -19.52 4.89 17.05
C LEU A 106 -19.52 6.02 16.02
N ALA A 107 -18.47 6.13 15.21
CA ALA A 107 -18.48 6.99 14.04
C ALA A 107 -18.05 6.16 12.82
N ILE A 108 -18.62 6.47 11.67
CA ILE A 108 -18.27 5.84 10.40
C ILE A 108 -17.92 6.93 9.41
N ASP A 109 -16.70 6.87 8.89
CA ASP A 109 -16.23 7.76 7.84
C ASP A 109 -16.55 7.09 6.50
N VAL A 110 -17.44 7.71 5.72
CA VAL A 110 -17.92 7.19 4.43
C VAL A 110 -17.49 8.14 3.33
N ALA A 111 -16.76 7.65 2.33
CA ALA A 111 -16.43 8.45 1.16
C ALA A 111 -17.69 8.89 0.41
N LEU A 112 -17.63 10.03 -0.28
CA LEU A 112 -18.73 10.45 -1.16
C LEU A 112 -18.89 9.55 -2.38
N THR A 113 -17.93 8.68 -2.65
CA THR A 113 -17.97 7.60 -3.65
C THR A 113 -18.68 6.33 -3.14
N GLU A 114 -19.22 6.34 -1.92
CA GLU A 114 -20.01 5.26 -1.28
C GLU A 114 -19.21 4.05 -0.76
N SER A 115 -17.99 4.27 -0.25
CA SER A 115 -17.19 3.26 0.49
C SER A 115 -17.00 3.64 1.97
N VAL A 116 -16.86 2.65 2.87
CA VAL A 116 -16.51 2.88 4.28
C VAL A 116 -14.99 2.91 4.42
N GLU A 117 -14.47 4.04 4.91
CA GLU A 117 -13.03 4.29 5.03
C GLU A 117 -12.52 4.04 6.45
N GLN A 118 -13.37 4.26 7.46
CA GLN A 118 -13.00 4.07 8.84
C GLN A 118 -14.23 3.87 9.74
N ILE A 119 -14.11 2.97 10.70
CA ILE A 119 -15.05 2.77 11.80
C ILE A 119 -14.32 3.09 13.11
N THR A 120 -14.79 4.12 13.82
CA THR A 120 -14.26 4.49 15.13
C THR A 120 -15.22 4.07 16.24
N ILE A 121 -14.77 3.19 17.13
CA ILE A 121 -15.52 2.73 18.31
C ILE A 121 -14.99 3.45 19.56
N THR A 122 -15.86 4.16 20.27
CA THR A 122 -15.51 4.92 21.49
C THR A 122 -16.26 4.44 22.73
N GLY A 123 -17.05 3.36 22.63
CA GLY A 123 -17.78 2.79 23.75
C GLY A 123 -17.88 1.26 23.72
N PRO A 124 -18.30 0.64 24.83
CA PRO A 124 -18.22 -0.81 25.03
C PRO A 124 -19.29 -1.63 24.31
N ALA A 125 -20.29 -0.99 23.69
CA ALA A 125 -21.43 -1.70 23.11
C ALA A 125 -21.05 -2.53 21.88
N THR A 126 -20.10 -2.03 21.09
CA THR A 126 -19.63 -2.66 19.85
C THR A 126 -18.28 -3.32 20.10
N ALA A 127 -18.14 -4.56 19.65
CA ALA A 127 -16.88 -5.29 19.68
C ALA A 127 -16.28 -5.38 18.28
N THR A 128 -14.96 -5.59 18.21
CA THR A 128 -14.32 -6.10 17.00
C THR A 128 -14.81 -7.51 16.68
N ALA A 129 -14.54 -8.00 15.47
CA ALA A 129 -14.85 -9.38 15.08
C ALA A 129 -14.23 -10.43 16.02
N ARG A 130 -13.02 -10.18 16.53
CA ARG A 130 -12.35 -11.04 17.53
C ARG A 130 -12.79 -10.79 18.98
N GLY A 131 -13.79 -9.94 19.19
CA GLY A 131 -14.49 -9.80 20.46
C GLY A 131 -13.83 -8.88 21.49
N VAL A 132 -12.97 -7.95 21.06
CA VAL A 132 -12.39 -6.89 21.90
C VAL A 132 -13.30 -5.66 21.91
N ARG A 133 -13.48 -5.05 23.08
CA ARG A 133 -14.31 -3.87 23.30
C ARG A 133 -13.53 -2.74 23.98
N VAL A 134 -14.01 -1.51 23.82
CA VAL A 134 -13.56 -0.38 24.65
C VAL A 134 -13.81 -0.69 26.13
N GLY A 135 -12.80 -0.55 26.97
CA GLY A 135 -12.80 -0.91 28.39
C GLY A 135 -12.13 -2.26 28.70
N ASP A 136 -11.90 -3.11 27.69
CA ASP A 136 -11.19 -4.38 27.89
C ASP A 136 -9.73 -4.14 28.32
N PRO A 137 -9.15 -5.08 29.08
CA PRO A 137 -7.73 -5.02 29.42
C PRO A 137 -6.86 -5.26 28.20
N VAL A 138 -5.63 -4.72 28.17
CA VAL A 138 -4.69 -4.89 27.04
C VAL A 138 -4.34 -6.37 26.86
N ALA A 139 -4.36 -7.16 27.93
CA ALA A 139 -4.19 -8.61 27.87
C ALA A 139 -5.21 -9.29 26.93
N ARG A 140 -6.43 -8.75 26.80
CA ARG A 140 -7.44 -9.29 25.89
C ARG A 140 -7.15 -8.96 24.43
N VAL A 141 -6.58 -7.78 24.16
CA VAL A 141 -6.07 -7.41 22.82
C VAL A 141 -4.99 -8.42 22.41
N ARG A 142 -4.00 -8.65 23.28
CA ARG A 142 -2.91 -9.60 23.01
C ARG A 142 -3.40 -11.02 22.77
N ALA A 143 -4.39 -11.47 23.53
CA ALA A 143 -4.96 -12.79 23.35
C ALA A 143 -5.68 -12.96 22.01
N ALA A 144 -6.26 -11.88 21.45
CA ALA A 144 -7.01 -11.91 20.21
C ALA A 144 -6.15 -11.63 18.96
N TYR A 145 -5.14 -10.75 19.08
CA TYR A 145 -4.39 -10.21 17.95
C TYR A 145 -2.88 -10.46 18.02
N GLY A 146 -2.37 -11.01 19.13
CA GLY A 146 -0.94 -11.15 19.38
C GLY A 146 -0.29 -9.89 19.97
N GLU A 147 1.03 -9.91 20.12
CA GLU A 147 1.76 -8.72 20.56
C GLU A 147 1.75 -7.62 19.49
N ARG A 148 1.85 -6.35 19.91
CA ARG A 148 1.88 -5.24 18.97
C ARG A 148 3.15 -5.28 18.11
N HIS A 149 3.04 -4.91 16.83
CA HIS A 149 4.17 -4.85 15.90
C HIS A 149 4.75 -3.43 15.75
N GLY A 150 4.13 -2.42 16.38
CA GLY A 150 4.55 -1.01 16.33
C GLY A 150 3.80 -0.11 17.32
N GLY A 151 3.66 1.17 16.99
CA GLY A 151 2.94 2.17 17.78
C GLY A 151 3.71 2.75 18.97
N ASP A 152 3.12 3.75 19.61
CA ASP A 152 3.64 4.40 20.81
C ASP A 152 3.13 3.75 22.12
N ALA A 153 3.35 4.39 23.26
CA ALA A 153 2.90 3.86 24.55
C ALA A 153 1.37 3.73 24.69
N ASN A 154 0.60 4.42 23.86
CA ASN A 154 -0.85 4.52 23.92
C ASN A 154 -1.55 3.96 22.67
N THR A 155 -0.81 3.43 21.70
CA THR A 155 -1.35 2.95 20.42
C THR A 155 -0.82 1.55 20.11
N TRP A 156 -1.73 0.64 19.78
CA TRP A 156 -1.44 -0.76 19.49
C TRP A 156 -1.99 -1.07 18.11
N PRO A 157 -1.20 -0.85 17.04
CA PRO A 157 -1.61 -1.11 15.67
C PRO A 157 -1.43 -2.57 15.29
N TYR A 158 -2.31 -3.03 14.40
CA TYR A 158 -2.31 -4.33 13.75
C TYR A 158 -2.78 -4.13 12.31
N ASP A 159 -1.96 -4.51 11.35
CA ASP A 159 -2.23 -4.32 9.92
C ASP A 159 -2.41 -5.68 9.23
N ASP A 160 -3.27 -5.75 8.23
CA ASP A 160 -3.35 -6.90 7.33
C ASP A 160 -2.22 -6.83 6.31
N GLU A 161 -1.20 -7.68 6.47
CA GLU A 161 -0.03 -7.72 5.58
C GLU A 161 -0.38 -8.13 4.14
N GLU A 162 -1.53 -8.79 3.94
CA GLU A 162 -2.03 -9.18 2.61
C GLU A 162 -2.90 -8.10 1.97
N ASP A 163 -3.28 -7.05 2.70
CA ASP A 163 -3.91 -5.87 2.16
C ASP A 163 -2.91 -4.72 2.03
N PRO A 164 -2.32 -4.50 0.85
CA PRO A 164 -1.37 -3.42 0.66
C PRO A 164 -2.02 -2.02 0.74
N SER A 165 -3.32 -1.91 1.06
CA SER A 165 -4.08 -0.65 1.03
C SER A 165 -3.95 0.12 2.30
N GLY A 166 -3.65 -0.57 3.40
CA GLY A 166 -3.69 0.00 4.74
C GLY A 166 -5.11 0.23 5.26
N LEU A 167 -6.17 0.05 4.44
CA LEU A 167 -7.56 0.15 4.86
C LEU A 167 -7.92 -0.97 5.84
N HIS A 168 -7.35 -2.16 5.67
CA HIS A 168 -7.49 -3.26 6.62
C HIS A 168 -6.48 -3.14 7.77
N GLY A 169 -6.67 -2.09 8.57
CA GLY A 169 -5.94 -1.81 9.81
C GLY A 169 -6.83 -1.81 11.06
N ILE A 170 -6.27 -2.20 12.20
CA ILE A 170 -6.90 -2.10 13.53
C ILE A 170 -5.95 -1.43 14.53
N GLU A 171 -6.35 -0.29 15.07
CA GLU A 171 -5.62 0.42 16.12
C GLU A 171 -6.41 0.38 17.42
N PHE A 172 -5.79 -0.15 18.46
CA PHE A 172 -6.29 -0.02 19.83
C PHE A 172 -5.60 1.15 20.51
N ARG A 173 -6.39 2.15 20.90
CA ARG A 173 -5.91 3.22 21.78
C ARG A 173 -5.99 2.75 23.22
N VAL A 174 -4.88 2.79 23.93
CA VAL A 174 -4.76 2.30 25.30
C VAL A 174 -4.36 3.42 26.25
N ARG A 175 -4.83 3.35 27.49
CA ARG A 175 -4.33 4.17 28.60
C ARG A 175 -4.13 3.27 29.80
N GLY A 176 -2.87 3.07 30.21
CA GLY A 176 -2.53 2.04 31.19
C GLY A 176 -2.87 0.65 30.66
N ASP A 177 -3.66 -0.12 31.40
CA ASP A 177 -4.11 -1.47 31.01
C ASP A 177 -5.57 -1.48 30.51
N ARG A 178 -6.01 -0.45 29.79
CA ARG A 178 -7.38 -0.38 29.27
C ARG A 178 -7.43 0.16 27.87
N VAL A 179 -8.22 -0.52 27.01
CA VAL A 179 -8.63 -0.01 25.70
C VAL A 179 -9.59 1.16 25.92
N THR A 180 -9.32 2.28 25.26
CA THR A 180 -10.08 3.54 25.37
C THR A 180 -10.73 3.95 24.06
N GLY A 181 -10.27 3.41 22.94
CA GLY A 181 -10.84 3.57 21.62
C GLY A 181 -10.33 2.46 20.70
N ILE A 182 -11.11 2.16 19.67
CA ILE A 182 -10.74 1.20 18.63
C ILE A 182 -11.02 1.88 17.30
N LEU A 183 -10.06 1.84 16.40
CA LEU A 183 -10.20 2.33 15.03
C LEU A 183 -9.99 1.11 14.13
N LEU A 184 -10.91 0.92 13.19
CA LEU A 184 -10.79 -0.04 12.11
C LEU A 184 -10.88 0.72 10.80
N GLY A 185 -10.07 0.38 9.82
CA GLY A 185 -9.83 1.25 8.66
C GLY A 185 -8.34 1.56 8.57
N TYR A 186 -8.00 2.72 8.01
CA TYR A 186 -6.62 3.16 7.92
C TYR A 186 -5.91 3.30 9.29
N THR A 187 -4.84 2.53 9.53
CA THR A 187 -3.99 2.63 10.74
C THR A 187 -2.56 3.07 10.41
N GLY A 188 -1.94 3.89 11.29
CA GLY A 188 -0.51 4.28 11.15
C GLY A 188 -0.14 5.77 10.96
N TYR A 189 -0.95 6.73 11.44
CA TYR A 189 -0.72 8.18 11.24
C TYR A 189 0.47 8.85 12.01
N ASP A 190 1.48 8.12 12.49
CA ASP A 190 2.70 8.75 13.03
C ASP A 190 3.66 9.25 11.95
N ASN A 191 3.44 8.83 10.71
CA ASN A 191 3.79 9.59 9.53
C ASN A 191 2.51 9.67 8.69
N ALA A 192 2.30 10.78 7.98
CA ALA A 192 1.39 10.71 6.83
C ALA A 192 1.81 9.48 6.03
N PRO A 193 0.88 8.67 5.49
CA PRO A 193 1.27 7.74 4.45
C PRO A 193 2.03 8.62 3.47
N PRO A 194 3.31 8.33 3.23
CA PRO A 194 4.14 9.26 2.51
C PRO A 194 3.42 9.55 1.18
N PRO A 195 3.45 10.79 0.67
CA PRO A 195 2.46 11.37 -0.25
C PRO A 195 2.15 10.59 -1.55
N TRP A 196 2.85 9.47 -1.75
CA TRP A 196 2.67 8.45 -2.76
C TRP A 196 1.62 7.35 -2.45
N GLU A 197 0.73 7.47 -1.46
CA GLU A 197 -0.33 6.46 -1.22
C GLU A 197 -1.68 6.75 -1.89
N TRP A 198 -1.80 7.86 -2.64
CA TRP A 198 -2.67 7.91 -3.85
C TRP A 198 -2.06 7.18 -5.05
N ALA A 199 -0.80 6.74 -4.94
CA ALA A 199 -0.21 5.80 -5.87
C ALA A 199 -0.60 4.36 -5.50
N ARG A 200 -1.89 4.14 -5.24
CA ARG A 200 -2.58 2.95 -5.69
C ARG A 200 -3.15 3.18 -7.07
N PRO A 201 -2.39 2.78 -8.08
CA PRO A 201 -2.97 2.37 -9.32
C PRO A 201 -4.01 1.26 -9.13
N PRO A 202 -4.89 1.14 -10.12
CA PRO A 202 -4.36 1.24 -11.45
C PRO A 202 -4.58 2.66 -12.02
N TRP A 203 -3.61 3.58 -11.86
CA TRP A 203 -3.11 4.43 -12.92
C TRP A 203 -2.71 3.43 -13.98
N ILE A 204 -3.72 3.17 -14.80
CA ILE A 204 -3.64 2.26 -15.91
C ILE A 204 -2.66 2.90 -16.88
N VAL A 205 -1.70 2.11 -17.33
CA VAL A 205 -0.93 2.45 -18.52
C VAL A 205 -1.89 2.35 -19.70
N SER A 206 -2.11 3.47 -20.39
CA SER A 206 -2.97 3.57 -21.56
C SER A 206 -2.36 4.52 -22.59
N GLY A 207 -2.90 4.56 -23.81
CA GLY A 207 -2.48 5.53 -24.81
C GLY A 207 -2.69 6.99 -24.41
N GLU A 208 -3.53 7.26 -23.40
CA GLU A 208 -3.78 8.60 -22.88
C GLU A 208 -2.74 9.02 -21.83
N GLY A 209 -1.95 8.08 -21.32
CA GLY A 209 -0.91 8.29 -20.33
C GLY A 209 -0.95 7.29 -19.18
N LEU A 210 -0.51 7.73 -18.01
CA LEU A 210 -0.45 6.96 -16.78
C LEU A 210 -1.40 7.60 -15.74
N GLY A 211 -2.64 7.12 -15.69
CA GLY A 211 -3.67 7.70 -14.82
C GLY A 211 -3.83 9.22 -15.04
N PRO A 212 -3.60 10.07 -14.01
CA PRO A 212 -3.72 11.53 -14.14
C PRO A 212 -2.57 12.19 -14.94
N ILE A 213 -1.50 11.44 -15.25
CA ILE A 213 -0.37 11.94 -16.03
C ILE A 213 -0.70 11.74 -17.51
N THR A 214 -0.95 12.83 -18.22
CA THR A 214 -1.35 12.84 -19.63
C THR A 214 -0.40 13.73 -20.43
N ARG A 215 -0.61 13.82 -21.75
CA ARG A 215 0.13 14.76 -22.64
C ARG A 215 0.04 16.25 -22.27
N ARG A 216 -0.77 16.61 -21.27
CA ARG A 216 -0.96 17.99 -20.77
C ARG A 216 -0.40 18.22 -19.38
N THR A 217 0.19 17.20 -18.76
CA THR A 217 0.68 17.27 -17.39
C THR A 217 2.10 17.83 -17.38
N SER A 218 2.29 19.04 -16.82
CA SER A 218 3.60 19.67 -16.68
C SER A 218 4.38 19.16 -15.47
N GLU A 219 5.69 19.37 -15.40
CA GLU A 219 6.50 19.05 -14.21
C GLU A 219 5.97 19.75 -12.96
N ARG A 220 5.47 20.98 -13.10
CA ARG A 220 4.82 21.69 -12.00
C ARG A 220 3.56 20.98 -11.53
N ASP A 221 2.79 20.39 -12.44
CA ASP A 221 1.60 19.60 -12.10
C ASP A 221 2.02 18.31 -11.39
N LEU A 222 3.09 17.66 -11.85
CA LEU A 222 3.67 16.49 -11.20
C LEU A 222 4.10 16.80 -9.76
N ILE A 223 4.81 17.91 -9.53
CA ILE A 223 5.23 18.34 -8.19
C ILE A 223 4.02 18.64 -7.30
N ARG A 224 2.95 19.24 -7.84
CA ARG A 224 1.70 19.48 -7.10
C ARG A 224 0.97 18.18 -6.76
N LEU A 225 1.00 17.21 -7.66
CA LEU A 225 0.30 15.93 -7.52
C LEU A 225 1.03 14.97 -6.59
N LEU A 226 2.36 14.90 -6.70
CA LEU A 226 3.19 13.87 -6.10
C LEU A 226 4.09 14.38 -4.98
N GLY A 227 4.20 15.68 -4.78
CA GLY A 227 5.22 16.26 -3.90
C GLY A 227 6.58 16.36 -4.60
N ARG A 228 7.40 17.34 -4.19
CA ARG A 228 8.69 17.63 -4.83
C ARG A 228 9.68 16.48 -4.66
N GLU A 229 9.63 15.81 -3.53
CA GLU A 229 10.48 14.68 -3.15
C GLU A 229 10.29 13.44 -4.03
N ASN A 230 9.15 13.31 -4.70
CA ASN A 230 8.86 12.23 -5.63
C ASN A 230 9.12 12.60 -7.09
N VAL A 231 9.58 13.84 -7.36
CA VAL A 231 9.82 14.36 -8.70
C VAL A 231 11.26 14.82 -8.80
N THR A 232 12.11 13.95 -9.34
CA THR A 232 13.53 14.24 -9.56
C THR A 232 13.73 14.63 -11.01
N ALA A 233 14.22 15.85 -11.25
CA ALA A 233 14.76 16.19 -12.56
C ALA A 233 16.17 15.58 -12.64
N ASP A 234 16.36 14.62 -13.53
CA ASP A 234 17.64 13.93 -13.67
C ASP A 234 18.11 13.95 -15.12
N SER A 235 19.39 14.30 -15.33
CA SER A 235 19.99 14.23 -16.64
C SER A 235 20.38 12.78 -16.91
N ILE A 236 19.56 12.07 -17.68
CA ILE A 236 19.98 10.80 -18.27
C ILE A 236 20.95 11.16 -19.39
N TYR A 237 22.24 11.01 -19.12
CA TYR A 237 23.25 11.05 -20.17
C TYR A 237 23.03 9.82 -21.06
N LEU A 238 22.38 10.02 -22.20
CA LEU A 238 22.42 9.04 -23.28
C LEU A 238 23.78 9.21 -23.97
N GLU A 239 24.69 8.26 -23.74
CA GLU A 239 26.04 8.24 -24.31
C GLU A 239 26.11 8.17 -25.85
N TYR A 240 24.96 8.11 -26.54
CA TYR A 240 24.89 7.66 -27.93
C TYR A 240 24.72 8.75 -29.00
N GLU A 241 24.68 10.04 -28.65
CA GLU A 241 24.75 11.10 -29.65
C GLU A 241 26.07 11.86 -29.53
N GLU A 242 26.85 11.88 -30.62
CA GLU A 242 28.17 12.55 -30.77
C GLU A 242 28.17 14.06 -30.44
N GLU A 243 27.04 14.64 -30.02
CA GLU A 243 26.90 16.04 -29.63
C GLU A 243 26.58 16.28 -28.14
N GLY A 244 26.68 15.28 -27.26
CA GLY A 244 26.69 15.52 -25.81
C GLY A 244 25.44 16.23 -25.23
N ILE A 245 24.32 16.19 -25.94
CA ILE A 245 23.01 16.65 -25.43
C ILE A 245 22.28 15.41 -24.93
N GLY A 246 22.48 15.05 -23.66
CA GLY A 246 21.65 14.03 -23.01
C GLY A 246 20.19 14.47 -22.98
N ASP A 247 19.26 13.57 -23.29
CA ASP A 247 17.82 13.81 -23.15
C ASP A 247 17.49 13.81 -21.65
N ILE A 248 17.10 14.96 -21.09
CA ILE A 248 16.86 15.08 -19.65
C ILE A 248 15.42 14.70 -19.35
N ALA A 249 15.27 13.66 -18.52
CA ALA A 249 14.00 13.14 -18.08
C ALA A 249 13.59 13.71 -16.71
N THR A 250 12.29 13.74 -16.46
CA THR A 250 11.78 13.82 -15.10
C THR A 250 11.52 12.39 -14.63
N ILE A 251 12.23 11.96 -13.58
CA ILE A 251 12.04 10.64 -12.97
C ILE A 251 11.14 10.80 -11.74
N LEU A 252 10.02 10.10 -11.77
CA LEU A 252 9.14 9.96 -10.61
C LEU A 252 9.58 8.77 -9.78
N PHE A 253 9.50 8.90 -8.45
CA PHE A 253 9.83 7.83 -7.50
C PHE A 253 11.23 7.23 -7.73
N SER A 254 12.24 8.06 -8.02
CA SER A 254 13.59 7.63 -8.43
C SER A 254 14.32 6.71 -7.42
N GLY A 255 13.89 6.70 -6.15
CA GLY A 255 14.40 5.78 -5.13
C GLY A 255 13.71 4.40 -5.09
N ASP A 256 12.69 4.18 -5.92
CA ASP A 256 11.86 2.97 -5.94
C ASP A 256 12.05 2.19 -7.25
N SER A 257 12.71 1.05 -7.15
CA SER A 257 13.03 0.19 -8.29
C SER A 257 11.81 -0.45 -8.95
N LEU A 258 10.65 -0.45 -8.30
CA LEU A 258 9.40 -1.00 -8.83
C LEU A 258 8.50 0.09 -9.42
N ARG A 259 8.44 1.26 -8.78
CA ARG A 259 7.47 2.32 -9.10
C ARG A 259 8.01 3.46 -9.95
N TRP A 260 9.29 3.45 -10.32
CA TRP A 260 9.83 4.54 -11.13
C TRP A 260 9.02 4.80 -12.41
N VAL A 261 8.97 6.07 -12.82
CA VAL A 261 8.40 6.53 -14.09
C VAL A 261 9.37 7.53 -14.71
N ASP A 262 9.75 7.32 -15.96
CA ASP A 262 10.55 8.26 -16.75
C ASP A 262 9.60 9.06 -17.66
N ILE A 263 9.65 10.39 -17.56
CA ILE A 263 8.91 11.30 -18.43
C ILE A 263 9.89 12.14 -19.23
N ARG A 264 9.83 12.01 -20.56
CA ARG A 264 10.58 12.85 -21.49
C ARG A 264 9.68 13.95 -22.04
N TRP A 265 10.26 15.13 -22.30
CA TRP A 265 9.52 16.35 -22.63
C TRP A 265 9.80 16.79 -24.06
N THR A 266 8.76 17.21 -24.80
CA THR A 266 8.95 17.81 -26.14
C THR A 266 9.59 19.20 -26.06
N ASP A 267 9.32 19.93 -24.98
CA ASP A 267 9.69 21.33 -24.78
C ASP A 267 10.89 21.50 -23.82
N TRP A 268 11.73 20.47 -23.69
CA TRP A 268 13.01 20.54 -22.99
C TRP A 268 14.00 21.49 -23.70
N PRO A 269 14.90 22.23 -22.99
CA PRO A 269 14.98 22.48 -21.54
C PRO A 269 14.04 23.60 -21.06
N LYS A 270 13.12 24.08 -21.90
CA LYS A 270 12.42 25.36 -21.70
C LYS A 270 11.40 25.31 -20.57
N SER A 271 10.36 24.47 -20.71
CA SER A 271 9.18 24.58 -19.83
C SER A 271 8.65 23.27 -19.25
N ARG A 272 9.11 22.10 -19.74
CA ARG A 272 8.67 20.76 -19.25
C ARG A 272 7.16 20.72 -19.02
N SER A 273 6.42 21.15 -20.02
CA SER A 273 4.98 21.31 -19.97
C SER A 273 4.26 20.35 -20.90
N THR A 274 4.98 19.73 -21.84
CA THR A 274 4.42 18.79 -22.82
C THR A 274 5.19 17.48 -22.77
N PRO A 275 4.68 16.46 -22.05
CA PRO A 275 5.25 15.12 -22.11
C PRO A 275 5.24 14.61 -23.56
N ARG A 276 6.39 14.10 -24.00
CA ARG A 276 6.56 13.37 -25.25
C ARG A 276 6.28 11.88 -25.04
N GLU A 277 6.74 11.38 -23.90
CA GLU A 277 6.92 9.95 -23.68
C GLU A 277 6.92 9.64 -22.19
N ILE A 278 6.31 8.51 -21.82
CA ILE A 278 6.30 8.00 -20.44
C ILE A 278 6.73 6.54 -20.46
N SER A 279 7.82 6.20 -19.78
CA SER A 279 8.24 4.82 -19.53
C SER A 279 8.00 4.45 -18.07
N VAL A 280 7.62 3.20 -17.81
CA VAL A 280 7.15 2.78 -16.49
C VAL A 280 7.88 1.56 -15.95
N GLY A 281 8.11 1.54 -14.64
CA GLY A 281 8.69 0.42 -13.92
C GLY A 281 7.78 -0.80 -13.67
N PRO A 282 8.29 -1.82 -12.95
CA PRO A 282 7.61 -3.10 -12.73
C PRO A 282 6.27 -3.08 -11.98
N ALA A 283 5.90 -2.01 -11.28
CA ALA A 283 4.65 -1.94 -10.52
C ALA A 283 3.42 -1.61 -11.38
N TRP A 284 3.62 -1.03 -12.57
CA TRP A 284 2.55 -0.45 -13.37
C TRP A 284 1.92 -1.48 -14.32
N ARG A 285 0.61 -1.37 -14.55
CA ARG A 285 -0.18 -2.33 -15.34
C ARG A 285 -1.15 -1.63 -16.30
N THR A 286 -1.46 -2.28 -17.43
CA THR A 286 -2.60 -1.93 -18.29
C THR A 286 -3.91 -2.45 -17.70
N ARG A 287 -5.06 -2.10 -18.30
CA ARG A 287 -6.39 -2.59 -17.88
C ARG A 287 -6.54 -4.09 -18.02
N GLU A 288 -5.83 -4.67 -18.97
CA GLU A 288 -5.79 -6.10 -19.23
C GLU A 288 -4.83 -6.83 -18.29
N GLY A 289 -4.19 -6.12 -17.34
CA GLY A 289 -3.23 -6.68 -16.41
C GLY A 289 -1.83 -6.87 -17.00
N ILE A 290 -1.54 -6.29 -18.17
CA ILE A 290 -0.22 -6.39 -18.80
C ILE A 290 0.76 -5.48 -18.05
N GLY A 291 1.90 -6.04 -17.68
CA GLY A 291 3.01 -5.34 -17.03
C GLY A 291 4.36 -5.96 -17.37
N LEU A 292 5.43 -5.39 -16.83
CA LEU A 292 6.75 -6.01 -16.93
C LEU A 292 6.73 -7.42 -16.33
N GLY A 293 7.37 -8.36 -17.02
CA GLY A 293 7.35 -9.79 -16.73
C GLY A 293 6.17 -10.57 -17.34
N THR A 294 5.21 -9.90 -18.01
CA THR A 294 4.10 -10.61 -18.68
C THR A 294 4.63 -11.54 -19.76
N PRO A 295 4.35 -12.87 -19.70
CA PRO A 295 4.88 -13.81 -20.69
C PRO A 295 4.24 -13.65 -22.07
N LEU A 296 5.00 -13.96 -23.13
CA LEU A 296 4.51 -14.03 -24.51
C LEU A 296 3.20 -14.82 -24.64
N ALA A 297 3.12 -16.00 -24.00
CA ALA A 297 1.93 -16.86 -24.06
C ALA A 297 0.69 -16.17 -23.47
N THR A 298 0.86 -15.39 -22.40
CA THR A 298 -0.22 -14.59 -21.81
C THR A 298 -0.66 -13.48 -22.76
N LEU A 299 0.28 -12.80 -23.43
CA LEU A 299 -0.05 -11.80 -24.45
C LEU A 299 -0.81 -12.40 -25.64
N GLU A 300 -0.40 -13.57 -26.16
CA GLU A 300 -1.14 -14.26 -27.22
C GLU A 300 -2.58 -14.59 -26.78
N ALA A 301 -2.74 -15.07 -25.54
CA ALA A 301 -4.06 -15.39 -24.98
C ALA A 301 -4.93 -14.13 -24.81
N LEU A 302 -4.38 -13.04 -24.26
CA LEU A 302 -5.08 -11.78 -24.10
C LEU A 302 -5.45 -11.16 -25.45
N ASN A 303 -4.53 -11.18 -26.43
CA ASN A 303 -4.80 -10.70 -27.78
C ASN A 303 -5.82 -11.57 -28.52
N GLY A 304 -5.91 -12.86 -28.18
CA GLY A 304 -6.82 -13.83 -28.79
C GLY A 304 -6.34 -14.34 -30.15
N ARG A 305 -5.14 -13.94 -30.59
CA ARG A 305 -4.47 -14.40 -31.82
C ARG A 305 -2.97 -14.06 -31.76
N PRO A 306 -2.14 -14.70 -32.61
CA PRO A 306 -0.76 -14.29 -32.79
C PRO A 306 -0.66 -12.83 -33.23
N PHE A 307 0.42 -12.19 -32.81
CA PHE A 307 0.79 -10.81 -33.15
C PHE A 307 2.20 -10.79 -33.71
N THR A 308 2.73 -9.63 -34.10
CA THR A 308 4.09 -9.53 -34.66
C THR A 308 5.04 -8.73 -33.78
N LEU A 309 6.30 -9.17 -33.73
CA LEU A 309 7.40 -8.61 -32.94
C LEU A 309 8.61 -8.38 -33.85
N SER A 310 9.37 -7.30 -33.66
CA SER A 310 10.69 -7.18 -34.28
C SER A 310 11.65 -8.26 -33.74
N GLY A 311 12.63 -8.63 -34.54
CA GLY A 311 13.74 -9.47 -34.06
C GLY A 311 14.71 -8.71 -33.15
N TRP A 312 15.61 -9.45 -32.50
CA TRP A 312 16.59 -8.90 -31.56
C TRP A 312 17.88 -8.42 -32.23
N PHE A 313 18.75 -7.76 -31.44
CA PHE A 313 20.01 -7.14 -31.86
C PHE A 313 19.83 -5.94 -32.80
N THR A 314 18.78 -5.18 -32.53
CA THR A 314 18.46 -3.89 -33.15
C THR A 314 18.11 -2.90 -32.04
N ASP A 315 18.06 -1.62 -32.37
CA ASP A 315 17.72 -0.57 -31.39
C ASP A 315 16.29 -0.70 -30.82
N TYR A 316 15.43 -1.47 -31.50
CA TYR A 316 14.05 -1.73 -31.11
C TYR A 316 13.76 -3.23 -31.00
N GLY A 317 14.75 -4.00 -30.56
CA GLY A 317 14.63 -5.46 -30.50
C GLY A 317 13.46 -5.94 -29.64
N GLY A 318 12.68 -6.90 -30.14
CA GLY A 318 11.55 -7.49 -29.42
C GLY A 318 10.33 -6.57 -29.23
N GLN A 319 10.29 -5.42 -29.90
CA GLN A 319 9.16 -4.50 -29.90
C GLN A 319 7.96 -5.10 -30.64
N VAL A 320 6.75 -4.92 -30.10
CA VAL A 320 5.51 -5.28 -30.80
C VAL A 320 5.34 -4.39 -32.02
N CYS A 321 5.32 -5.00 -33.21
CA CYS A 321 5.08 -4.31 -34.47
C CYS A 321 3.59 -4.05 -34.72
N SER A 322 2.74 -5.04 -34.43
CA SER A 322 1.30 -5.01 -34.71
C SER A 322 0.59 -6.10 -33.89
N TRP A 323 -0.60 -5.81 -33.38
CA TRP A 323 -1.44 -6.81 -32.68
C TRP A 323 -2.27 -7.65 -33.66
N GLU A 324 -2.06 -7.47 -34.97
CA GLU A 324 -2.69 -8.22 -36.08
C GLU A 324 -4.23 -8.20 -36.02
N GLY A 325 -4.79 -7.08 -35.57
CA GLY A 325 -6.24 -6.90 -35.40
C GLY A 325 -6.83 -7.77 -34.28
N GLY A 326 -6.01 -8.16 -33.30
CA GLY A 326 -6.46 -8.83 -32.08
C GLY A 326 -7.06 -7.85 -31.07
N ARG A 327 -7.45 -8.37 -29.90
CA ARG A 327 -8.13 -7.58 -28.85
C ARG A 327 -7.27 -6.45 -28.29
N LEU A 328 -5.93 -6.61 -28.30
CA LEU A 328 -5.02 -5.62 -27.73
C LEU A 328 -4.74 -4.44 -28.67
N GLU A 329 -5.09 -4.54 -29.97
CA GLU A 329 -4.87 -3.48 -30.96
C GLU A 329 -5.52 -2.15 -30.54
N GLU A 330 -6.77 -2.23 -30.08
CA GLU A 330 -7.51 -1.05 -29.63
C GLU A 330 -7.17 -0.68 -28.18
N SER A 331 -7.08 -1.68 -27.28
CA SER A 331 -6.91 -1.42 -25.86
C SER A 331 -5.53 -0.85 -25.51
N LEU A 332 -4.50 -1.21 -26.29
CA LEU A 332 -3.13 -0.72 -26.13
C LEU A 332 -2.76 0.32 -27.19
N ARG A 333 -3.72 0.91 -27.89
CA ARG A 333 -3.43 1.98 -28.86
C ARG A 333 -2.67 3.10 -28.15
N GLY A 334 -1.45 3.39 -28.60
CA GLY A 334 -0.58 4.42 -28.01
C GLY A 334 0.33 3.93 -26.88
N VAL A 335 0.21 2.65 -26.49
CA VAL A 335 1.13 1.96 -25.60
C VAL A 335 2.04 1.05 -26.43
N TYR A 336 3.34 1.31 -26.32
CA TYR A 336 4.40 0.51 -26.90
C TYR A 336 4.84 -0.54 -25.88
N VAL A 337 4.98 -1.78 -26.34
CA VAL A 337 5.38 -2.93 -25.53
C VAL A 337 6.59 -3.56 -26.19
N SER A 338 7.65 -3.78 -25.44
CA SER A 338 8.83 -4.51 -25.90
C SER A 338 9.08 -5.71 -25.02
N LEU A 339 9.42 -6.84 -25.64
CA LEU A 339 9.69 -8.10 -24.98
C LEU A 339 11.17 -8.44 -25.08
N ASP A 340 11.68 -9.11 -24.06
CA ASP A 340 13.02 -9.67 -24.10
C ASP A 340 13.06 -11.05 -23.45
N TYR A 341 14.09 -11.81 -23.79
CA TYR A 341 14.28 -13.15 -23.30
C TYR A 341 15.02 -13.13 -21.95
N THR A 342 14.61 -13.99 -21.02
CA THR A 342 15.23 -14.07 -19.68
C THR A 342 16.34 -15.12 -19.59
N GLY A 343 16.57 -15.88 -20.67
CA GLY A 343 17.56 -16.95 -20.76
C GLY A 343 18.84 -16.54 -21.50
N ASP A 344 19.75 -17.49 -21.69
CA ASP A 344 20.91 -17.26 -22.57
C ASP A 344 20.50 -17.51 -24.03
N TRP A 345 20.68 -16.50 -24.88
CA TRP A 345 20.45 -16.58 -26.34
C TRP A 345 21.25 -17.73 -26.97
N GLY A 346 22.43 -18.06 -26.43
CA GLY A 346 23.25 -19.19 -26.87
C GLY A 346 22.58 -20.56 -26.70
N ASN A 347 21.52 -20.66 -25.88
CA ASN A 347 20.83 -21.92 -25.62
C ASN A 347 19.75 -22.28 -26.66
N ILE A 348 19.40 -21.37 -27.57
CA ILE A 348 18.56 -21.69 -28.75
C ILE A 348 19.44 -22.07 -29.95
N SER A 349 18.88 -22.84 -30.89
CA SER A 349 19.65 -23.32 -32.05
C SER A 349 20.12 -22.16 -32.94
N GLU A 350 21.25 -22.29 -33.64
CA GLU A 350 21.71 -21.26 -34.60
C GLU A 350 20.66 -20.91 -35.67
N ALA A 351 19.80 -21.86 -36.02
CA ALA A 351 18.68 -21.63 -36.93
C ALA A 351 17.62 -20.72 -36.29
N ASP A 352 17.23 -20.99 -35.05
CA ASP A 352 16.30 -20.14 -34.29
C ASP A 352 16.90 -18.74 -34.07
N GLN A 353 18.20 -18.65 -33.75
CA GLN A 353 18.91 -17.37 -33.58
C GLN A 353 18.86 -16.53 -34.86
N ARG A 354 19.13 -17.14 -36.02
CA ARG A 354 19.08 -16.45 -37.32
C ARG A 354 17.65 -16.03 -37.69
N GLU A 355 16.65 -16.82 -37.32
CA GLU A 355 15.24 -16.51 -37.59
C GLU A 355 14.74 -15.30 -36.76
N LEU A 356 15.21 -15.21 -35.51
CA LEU A 356 14.77 -14.22 -34.53
C LEU A 356 15.64 -12.95 -34.46
N ALA A 357 16.74 -12.88 -35.21
CA ALA A 357 17.60 -11.69 -35.25
C ALA A 357 17.20 -10.71 -36.38
N GLY A 358 17.51 -9.43 -36.19
CA GLY A 358 17.31 -8.37 -37.19
C GLY A 358 15.98 -7.63 -37.06
N GLU A 359 15.73 -6.70 -37.97
CA GLU A 359 14.62 -5.72 -37.86
C GLU A 359 13.25 -6.26 -38.30
N ASP A 360 13.23 -7.40 -39.00
CA ASP A 360 11.99 -7.95 -39.55
C ASP A 360 10.96 -8.25 -38.45
N CYS A 361 9.72 -7.84 -38.69
CA CYS A 361 8.60 -8.25 -37.85
C CYS A 361 8.26 -9.72 -38.11
N ARG A 362 8.28 -10.52 -37.05
CA ARG A 362 8.04 -11.97 -37.05
C ARG A 362 6.81 -12.30 -36.20
N SER A 363 6.12 -13.38 -36.55
CA SER A 363 4.95 -13.83 -35.79
C SER A 363 5.33 -14.33 -34.39
N SER A 364 4.55 -13.95 -33.38
CA SER A 364 4.63 -14.44 -32.01
C SER A 364 4.49 -15.96 -31.91
N SER A 365 3.78 -16.57 -32.88
CA SER A 365 3.50 -18.00 -32.89
C SER A 365 4.60 -18.85 -33.50
N LEU A 366 5.70 -18.27 -33.97
CA LEU A 366 6.85 -19.03 -34.45
C LEU A 366 7.34 -19.98 -33.35
N ARG A 367 7.77 -21.18 -33.77
CA ARG A 367 8.25 -22.20 -32.83
C ARG A 367 9.50 -21.72 -32.08
N SER A 368 10.40 -21.03 -32.78
CA SER A 368 11.58 -20.38 -32.23
C SER A 368 11.19 -19.32 -31.19
N MET A 369 10.23 -18.44 -31.53
CA MET A 369 9.72 -17.39 -30.63
C MET A 369 9.10 -17.96 -29.34
N ARG A 370 8.24 -18.97 -29.46
CA ARG A 370 7.63 -19.63 -28.29
C ARG A 370 8.63 -20.41 -27.44
N ARG A 371 9.69 -20.92 -28.05
CA ARG A 371 10.79 -21.61 -27.34
C ARG A 371 11.66 -20.61 -26.59
N LEU A 372 11.91 -19.45 -27.19
CA LEU A 372 12.62 -18.34 -26.55
C LEU A 372 11.83 -17.82 -25.33
N ALA A 373 10.50 -17.89 -25.39
CA ALA A 373 9.58 -17.56 -24.30
C ALA A 373 9.85 -16.18 -23.68
N PRO A 374 9.93 -15.11 -24.49
CA PRO A 374 10.24 -13.78 -24.00
C PRO A 374 9.10 -13.23 -23.12
N VAL A 375 9.45 -12.25 -22.28
CA VAL A 375 8.55 -11.55 -21.37
C VAL A 375 8.61 -10.05 -21.64
N VAL A 376 7.56 -9.32 -21.30
CA VAL A 376 7.56 -7.85 -21.41
C VAL A 376 8.66 -7.27 -20.52
N VAL A 377 9.56 -6.46 -21.07
CA VAL A 377 10.62 -5.77 -20.32
C VAL A 377 10.51 -4.25 -20.39
N GLU A 378 9.76 -3.74 -21.36
CA GLU A 378 9.50 -2.31 -21.50
C GLU A 378 8.02 -2.08 -21.79
N MET A 379 7.47 -1.07 -21.14
CA MET A 379 6.19 -0.46 -21.53
C MET A 379 6.36 1.05 -21.55
N ARG A 380 5.82 1.66 -22.60
CA ARG A 380 5.96 3.08 -22.83
C ARG A 380 4.74 3.67 -23.52
N VAL A 381 4.33 4.86 -23.08
CA VAL A 381 3.31 5.66 -23.75
C VAL A 381 4.01 6.73 -24.56
N VAL A 382 3.70 6.83 -25.86
CA VAL A 382 4.24 7.90 -26.72
C VAL A 382 3.09 8.79 -27.17
N PHE A 383 3.17 10.07 -26.83
CA PHE A 383 2.16 11.05 -27.20
C PHE A 383 2.42 11.53 -28.63
N ARG A 384 1.52 11.19 -29.55
CA ARG A 384 1.57 11.75 -30.90
C ARG A 384 1.24 13.26 -30.85
N PRO A 385 1.90 14.09 -31.68
CA PRO A 385 1.63 15.53 -31.78
C PRO A 385 0.13 15.85 -31.97
#